data_AF-A0A525J9A5-F1
#
_entry.id   AF-A0A525J9A5-F1
#
_cell.length_a   1.000
_cell.length_b   1.000
_cell.length_c   1.000
_cell.angle_alpha   90.00
_cell.angle_beta   90.00
_cell.angle_gamma   90.00
#
_symmetry.space_group_name_H-M   'P 1'
#
loop_
_entity.id
_entity.type
_entity.pdbx_description
1 polymer ?
#
loop_
_entity_poly.entity_id
_entity_poly.type
_entity_poly.pdbx_seq_one_letter_code
_entity_poly.pdbx_strand_id
1 'polypeptide(L)' 'MFENRSFAYSLSQVEEGWRWSVYDEDGVTVADGSNINRDDAQAAVDSTLRSPLASSRRPAQPKVKLAVNHLGLGPAA' A
#
# COMPACT_ATOMS: atom_id res chain seq x y z
N MET A 1 -12.06 -11.82 -24.26
CA MET A 1 -11.05 -10.75 -24.09
C MET A 1 -11.01 -10.53 -22.59
N PHE A 2 -9.90 -10.82 -21.91
CA PHE A 2 -9.86 -10.68 -20.45
C PHE A 2 -10.00 -9.20 -20.14
N GLU A 3 -11.10 -8.82 -19.51
CA GLU A 3 -11.28 -7.51 -18.92
C GLU A 3 -10.10 -7.32 -17.96
N ASN A 4 -9.09 -6.56 -18.41
CA ASN A 4 -7.85 -6.37 -17.68
C ASN A 4 -8.17 -5.46 -16.50
N ARG A 5 -8.68 -6.03 -15.39
CA ARG A 5 -8.71 -5.35 -14.10
C ARG A 5 -7.31 -4.83 -13.87
N SER A 6 -7.17 -3.52 -14.11
CA SER A 6 -5.87 -2.89 -14.26
C SER A 6 -5.43 -2.47 -12.88
N PHE A 7 -4.82 -3.41 -12.16
CA PHE A 7 -4.12 -3.10 -10.94
C PHE A 7 -2.90 -2.25 -11.28
N ALA A 8 -2.69 -1.16 -10.56
CA ALA A 8 -1.47 -0.37 -10.66
C ALA A 8 -0.44 -0.96 -9.68
N TYR A 9 0.84 -0.85 -10.00
CA TYR A 9 1.90 -1.20 -9.06
C TYR A 9 2.98 -0.11 -9.06
N SER A 10 3.63 0.06 -7.91
CA SER A 10 4.82 0.89 -7.75
C SER A 10 5.94 0.00 -7.24
N LEU A 11 7.11 0.09 -7.87
CA LEU A 11 8.31 -0.65 -7.50
C LEU A 11 9.45 0.37 -7.41
N SER A 12 9.93 0.59 -6.19
CA SER A 12 10.91 1.63 -5.85
C SER A 12 12.13 0.99 -5.21
N GLN A 13 13.31 1.34 -5.67
CA GLN A 13 14.55 0.96 -5.02
C GLN A 13 14.73 1.77 -3.74
N VAL A 14 15.10 1.10 -2.65
CA VAL A 14 15.40 1.67 -1.34
C VAL A 14 16.81 1.24 -0.91
N GLU A 15 17.38 1.85 0.14
CA GLU A 15 18.75 1.56 0.57
C GLU A 15 18.97 0.09 0.96
N GLU A 16 17.93 -0.57 1.47
CA GLU A 16 17.96 -1.98 1.91
C GLU A 16 17.50 -2.98 0.82
N GLY A 17 17.17 -2.50 -0.40
CA GLY A 17 16.71 -3.36 -1.50
C GLY A 17 15.61 -2.72 -2.36
N TRP A 18 14.51 -3.43 -2.52
CA TRP A 18 13.38 -3.06 -3.37
C TRP A 18 12.09 -3.12 -2.59
N ARG A 19 11.36 -2.00 -2.59
CA ARG A 19 10.02 -1.92 -2.03
C ARG A 19 9.01 -1.91 -3.17
N TRP A 20 7.93 -2.66 -3.01
CA TRP A 20 6.85 -2.71 -3.98
C TRP A 20 5.50 -2.57 -3.30
N SER A 21 4.56 -1.98 -4.02
CA SER A 21 3.17 -1.80 -3.60
C SER A 21 2.26 -2.03 -4.81
N VAL A 22 1.17 -2.77 -4.61
CA VAL A 22 0.12 -3.00 -5.60
C VAL A 22 -1.15 -2.29 -5.14
N TYR A 23 -1.77 -1.60 -6.07
CA TYR A 23 -2.96 -0.79 -5.90
C TYR A 23 -4.08 -1.35 -6.76
N ASP A 24 -5.28 -1.40 -6.18
CA ASP A 24 -6.51 -1.73 -6.88
C ASP A 24 -7.03 -0.54 -7.73
N GLU A 25 -8.15 -0.71 -8.43
CA GLU A 25 -8.75 0.33 -9.29
C GLU A 25 -9.15 1.59 -8.53
N ASP A 26 -9.45 1.47 -7.23
CA ASP A 26 -9.74 2.59 -6.33
C ASP A 26 -8.47 3.31 -5.83
N GLY A 27 -7.27 2.83 -6.23
CA GLY A 27 -5.99 3.33 -5.71
C GLY A 27 -5.66 2.83 -4.29
N VAL A 28 -6.44 1.88 -3.77
CA VAL A 28 -6.22 1.26 -2.46
C VAL A 28 -5.04 0.30 -2.54
N THR A 29 -4.06 0.45 -1.65
CA THR A 29 -2.97 -0.52 -1.52
C THR A 29 -3.52 -1.84 -1.01
N VAL A 30 -3.53 -2.85 -1.88
CA VAL A 30 -4.01 -4.20 -1.57
C VAL A 30 -2.87 -5.13 -1.14
N ALA A 31 -1.65 -4.82 -1.55
CA ALA A 31 -0.46 -5.53 -1.14
C ALA A 31 0.76 -4.60 -1.17
N ASP A 32 1.70 -4.84 -0.27
CA ASP A 32 3.02 -4.21 -0.29
C ASP A 32 4.05 -5.15 0.31
N GLY A 33 5.30 -5.00 -0.12
CA GLY A 33 6.39 -5.85 0.30
C GLY A 33 7.76 -5.19 0.09
N SER A 34 8.77 -5.83 0.68
CA SER A 34 10.17 -5.42 0.55
C SER A 34 11.01 -6.67 0.30
N ASN A 35 11.80 -6.66 -0.76
CA ASN A 35 12.70 -7.76 -1.13
C ASN A 35 14.09 -7.20 -1.43
N ILE A 36 15.14 -7.98 -1.20
CA ILE A 36 16.53 -7.54 -1.44
C ILE A 36 16.79 -7.40 -2.94
N ASN A 37 16.21 -8.29 -3.76
CA ASN A 37 16.43 -8.35 -5.20
C ASN A 37 15.22 -7.83 -5.98
N ARG A 38 15.50 -7.16 -7.11
CA ARG A 38 14.46 -6.69 -8.03
C ARG A 38 13.62 -7.84 -8.60
N ASP A 39 14.28 -8.94 -8.96
CA ASP A 39 13.62 -10.10 -9.55
C ASP A 39 12.60 -10.71 -8.57
N ASP A 40 13.01 -10.86 -7.32
CA ASP A 40 12.18 -11.36 -6.22
C ASP A 40 11.01 -10.41 -5.92
N ALA A 41 11.25 -9.09 -5.91
CA ALA A 41 10.20 -8.08 -5.79
C ALA A 41 9.20 -8.14 -6.96
N GLN A 42 9.69 -8.30 -8.19
CA GLN A 42 8.86 -8.36 -9.39
C GLN A 42 8.03 -9.65 -9.43
N ALA A 43 8.60 -10.78 -9.04
CA ALA A 43 7.89 -12.06 -8.94
C ALA A 43 6.79 -12.03 -7.87
N ALA A 44 7.02 -11.32 -6.76
CA ALA A 44 6.02 -11.11 -5.72
C ALA A 44 4.85 -10.23 -6.21
N VAL A 45 5.16 -9.16 -6.96
CA VAL A 45 4.14 -8.32 -7.62
C VAL A 45 3.33 -9.14 -8.63
N ASP A 46 3.99 -9.90 -9.53
CA ASP A 46 3.32 -10.72 -10.54
C ASP A 46 2.39 -11.78 -9.90
N SER A 47 2.88 -12.47 -8.87
CA SER A 47 2.09 -13.44 -8.11
C SER A 47 0.85 -12.80 -7.47
N THR A 48 0.99 -11.55 -7.00
CA THR A 48 -0.11 -10.78 -6.40
C THR A 48 -1.13 -10.38 -7.47
N LEU A 49 -0.68 -9.89 -8.62
CA LEU A 49 -1.53 -9.52 -9.76
C LEU A 49 -2.32 -10.73 -10.30
N ARG A 50 -1.70 -11.90 -10.30
CA ARG A 50 -2.33 -13.16 -10.75
C ARG A 50 -3.34 -13.71 -9.74
N SER A 51 -3.17 -13.44 -8.45
CA SER A 51 -4.01 -14.00 -7.39
C SER A 51 -4.25 -12.99 -6.25
N PRO A 52 -5.06 -11.94 -6.48
CA PRO A 52 -5.27 -10.84 -5.51
C PRO A 52 -5.92 -11.30 -4.20
N LEU A 53 -6.61 -12.45 -4.19
CA LEU A 53 -7.32 -12.98 -3.02
C LEU A 53 -6.41 -13.46 -1.88
N ALA A 54 -5.13 -13.77 -2.16
CA ALA A 54 -4.24 -14.39 -1.18
C ALA A 54 -3.49 -13.38 -0.29
N SER A 55 -3.33 -12.12 -0.74
CA SER A 55 -2.44 -11.16 -0.08
C SER A 55 -3.13 -10.22 0.92
N SER A 56 -4.44 -10.36 1.11
CA SER A 56 -5.22 -9.56 2.08
C SER A 56 -5.04 -10.03 3.52
N ARG A 57 -3.86 -9.73 4.09
CA ARG A 57 -3.72 -9.72 5.56
C ARG A 57 -2.68 -8.72 6.05
N ARG A 58 -2.89 -7.44 5.72
CA ARG A 58 -2.42 -6.35 6.57
C ARG A 58 -3.55 -5.99 7.53
N PRO A 59 -3.39 -6.09 8.87
CA PRO A 59 -4.26 -5.35 9.77
C PRO A 59 -4.08 -3.88 9.39
N ALA A 60 -5.19 -3.22 9.02
CA ALA A 60 -5.22 -1.80 8.69
C ALA A 60 -4.29 -1.04 9.64
N GLN A 61 -3.32 -0.31 9.10
CA GLN A 61 -2.64 0.71 9.89
C GLN A 61 -3.74 1.54 10.55
N PRO A 62 -3.77 1.68 11.89
CA PRO A 62 -4.64 2.66 12.49
C PRO A 62 -4.20 3.98 11.88
N LYS A 63 -5.06 4.56 11.04
CA LYS A 63 -4.98 5.96 10.65
C LYS A 63 -4.84 6.67 11.98
N VAL A 64 -3.63 7.13 12.33
CA VAL A 64 -3.45 8.02 13.45
C VAL A 64 -4.34 9.20 13.12
N LYS A 65 -5.54 9.22 13.69
CA LYS A 65 -6.39 10.40 13.67
C LYS A 65 -5.56 11.37 14.47
N LEU A 66 -4.79 12.20 13.78
CA LEU A 66 -4.20 13.38 14.36
C LEU A 66 -5.38 14.29 14.70
N ALA A 67 -6.06 13.95 15.80
CA ALA A 67 -7.02 14.81 16.46
C ALA A 67 -6.18 15.90 17.12
N VAL A 68 -5.75 16.87 16.33
CA VAL A 68 -5.41 18.18 16.86
C VAL A 68 -6.74 18.87 17.20
N ASN A 69 -7.44 18.33 18.19
CA ASN A 69 -8.45 19.07 18.93
C ASN A 69 -7.69 19.99 19.88
N HIS A 70 -7.25 21.14 19.38
CA HIS A 70 -7.06 22.32 20.23
C HIS A 70 -8.21 23.28 19.96
N LEU A 71 -9.44 22.83 20.26
CA LEU A 71 -10.53 23.74 20.61
C LEU A 71 -10.31 24.16 22.06
N GLY A 72 -9.35 25.06 22.26
CA GLY A 72 -9.25 25.87 23.46
C GLY A 72 -10.21 27.04 23.30
N LEU A 73 -11.36 26.92 23.97
CA LEU A 73 -12.28 28.00 24.28
C LEU A 73 -11.60 29.39 24.36
N GLY A 74 -12.10 30.37 23.61
CA GLY A 74 -12.26 31.69 24.21
C GLY A 74 -13.40 31.64 25.25
N PRO A 75 -13.68 32.70 26.03
CA PRO A 75 -13.02 34.00 26.14
C PRO A 75 -12.62 34.33 27.59
N ALA A 76 -11.64 35.22 27.79
CA ALA A 76 -11.45 35.85 29.09
C ALA A 76 -11.06 37.32 28.93
N ALA A 77 -12.02 38.17 29.30
CA ALA A 77 -11.93 39.56 29.77
C ALA A 77 -11.21 40.61 28.90
#